data_AF-A0A0A0M9Q2-F1
#
_entry.id   AF-A0A0A0M9Q2-F1
#
_cell.length_a   1.000
_cell.length_b   1.000
_cell.length_c   1.000
_cell.angle_alpha   90.00
_cell.angle_beta   90.00
_cell.angle_gamma   90.00
#
_symmetry.space_group_name_H-M   'P 1'
#
loop_
_entity.id
_entity.type
_entity.pdbx_description
1 polymer ?
#
loop_
_entity_poly.entity_id
_entity_poly.type
_entity_poly.pdbx_seq_one_letter_code
_entity_poly.pdbx_strand_id
1 'polypeptide(L)'
;GGARPAAGDPGRKGGKPPAQARRGGTGRGEIDLAKAYAIRAQKEKDERIAAEKEKQEQARRRREARAKLAAMVEGKVLNDPDAEIARHFEYGGKIKRIYVTEAQLRELNAGALGVLQLNGRYLLVDAGVLAGAEQVFPEAVALKVDPDAPAADDPYSDPKYQVPDDLVW
;
A
#
# COMPACT_ATOMS: atom_id res chain seq x y z
N GLY A 1 -13.88 -13.20 -116.32
CA GLY A 1 -14.51 -11.96 -115.85
C GLY A 1 -14.17 -11.75 -114.38
N GLY A 2 -13.97 -10.49 -113.98
CA GLY A 2 -13.91 -9.98 -112.58
C GLY A 2 -12.65 -10.38 -111.79
N ALA A 3 -11.70 -9.49 -111.47
CA ALA A 3 -11.72 -8.34 -110.54
C ALA A 3 -10.87 -8.67 -109.28
N ARG A 4 -9.84 -7.83 -109.01
CA ARG A 4 -9.11 -7.68 -107.72
C ARG A 4 -10.03 -6.93 -106.70
N PRO A 5 -9.66 -6.53 -105.45
CA PRO A 5 -8.37 -6.53 -104.72
C PRO A 5 -8.50 -6.75 -103.15
N ALA A 6 -7.43 -6.38 -102.40
CA ALA A 6 -7.36 -5.89 -100.99
C ALA A 6 -6.38 -6.71 -100.11
N ALA A 7 -5.19 -6.23 -99.69
CA ALA A 7 -4.82 -5.09 -98.82
C ALA A 7 -4.88 -5.41 -97.30
N GLY A 8 -3.76 -5.23 -96.59
CA GLY A 8 -3.73 -4.91 -95.15
C GLY A 8 -2.79 -5.72 -94.25
N ASP A 9 -1.59 -5.18 -93.97
CA ASP A 9 -0.74 -5.49 -92.79
C ASP A 9 -1.40 -4.88 -91.53
N PRO A 10 -1.30 -5.45 -90.31
CA PRO A 10 -0.20 -5.03 -89.42
C PRO A 10 0.30 -6.11 -88.42
N GLY A 11 1.52 -5.93 -87.85
CA GLY A 11 1.71 -6.29 -86.43
C GLY A 11 3.06 -6.81 -85.97
N ARG A 12 4.05 -5.91 -85.92
CA ARG A 12 5.29 -5.94 -85.12
C ARG A 12 5.17 -6.66 -83.76
N LYS A 13 5.88 -7.78 -83.55
CA LYS A 13 6.10 -8.41 -82.23
C LYS A 13 7.26 -7.71 -81.50
N GLY A 14 6.94 -6.80 -80.59
CA GLY A 14 7.89 -6.23 -79.62
C GLY A 14 7.94 -7.06 -78.34
N GLY A 15 9.13 -7.55 -77.98
CA GLY A 15 9.38 -8.26 -76.73
C GLY A 15 9.30 -7.34 -75.50
N LYS A 16 8.64 -7.81 -74.44
CA LYS A 16 8.72 -7.25 -73.08
C LYS A 16 9.73 -8.07 -72.27
N PRO A 17 10.68 -7.46 -71.56
CA PRO A 17 11.47 -8.18 -70.57
C PRO A 17 10.64 -8.44 -69.30
N PRO A 18 10.94 -9.49 -68.51
CA PRO A 18 10.18 -9.83 -67.32
C PRO A 18 10.48 -8.86 -66.18
N ALA A 19 9.42 -8.41 -65.49
CA ALA A 19 9.51 -7.60 -64.30
C ALA A 19 10.22 -8.37 -63.18
N GLN A 20 11.39 -7.88 -62.79
CA GLN A 20 12.18 -8.46 -61.71
C GLN A 20 11.52 -8.16 -60.36
N ALA A 21 10.94 -9.21 -59.77
CA ALA A 21 10.56 -9.22 -58.38
C ALA A 21 11.80 -8.99 -57.49
N ARG A 22 11.83 -7.89 -56.76
CA ARG A 22 12.65 -7.73 -55.55
C ARG A 22 11.80 -7.13 -54.44
N ARG A 23 10.92 -7.95 -53.89
CA ARG A 23 10.45 -7.83 -52.51
C ARG A 23 11.62 -8.27 -51.62
N GLY A 24 12.22 -7.36 -50.85
CA GLY A 24 13.30 -7.73 -49.95
C GLY A 24 13.66 -6.58 -49.03
N GLY A 25 13.00 -6.48 -47.88
CA GLY A 25 13.42 -5.55 -46.84
C GLY A 25 12.48 -5.37 -45.66
N THR A 26 11.17 -5.59 -45.81
CA THR A 26 10.20 -5.18 -44.76
C THR A 26 9.95 -6.22 -43.66
N GLY A 27 10.08 -7.51 -43.95
CA GLY A 27 9.70 -8.56 -43.00
C GLY A 27 10.62 -8.71 -41.79
N ARG A 28 11.94 -8.45 -41.90
CA ARG A 28 12.87 -8.69 -40.78
C ARG A 28 12.71 -7.66 -39.66
N GLY A 29 12.47 -6.40 -40.01
CA GLY A 29 12.23 -5.31 -39.05
C GLY A 29 10.83 -5.35 -38.42
N GLU A 30 9.79 -5.72 -39.18
CA GLU A 30 8.44 -5.93 -38.63
C GLU A 30 8.38 -7.11 -37.65
N ILE A 31 9.10 -8.20 -37.93
CA ILE A 31 9.20 -9.35 -37.02
C ILE A 31 9.95 -8.99 -35.74
N ASP A 32 10.96 -8.11 -35.81
CA ASP A 32 11.72 -7.65 -34.64
C ASP A 32 10.89 -6.68 -33.77
N LEU A 33 10.14 -5.77 -34.41
CA LEU A 33 9.21 -4.88 -33.72
C LEU A 33 8.09 -5.67 -33.03
N ALA A 34 7.48 -6.63 -33.73
CA ALA A 34 6.43 -7.49 -33.17
C ALA A 34 6.93 -8.30 -31.97
N LYS A 35 8.16 -8.81 -32.02
CA LYS A 35 8.81 -9.48 -30.89
C LYS A 35 9.05 -8.52 -29.73
N ALA A 36 9.52 -7.31 -29.98
CA ALA A 36 9.73 -6.30 -28.94
C ALA A 36 8.41 -5.89 -28.24
N TYR A 37 7.33 -5.72 -29.01
CA TYR A 37 5.99 -5.46 -28.46
C TYR A 37 5.44 -6.66 -27.66
N ALA A 38 5.63 -7.89 -28.15
CA ALA A 38 5.20 -9.09 -27.44
C ALA A 38 5.96 -9.28 -26.10
N ILE A 39 7.27 -9.03 -26.09
CA ILE A 39 8.10 -9.07 -24.87
C ILE A 39 7.63 -8.00 -23.87
N ARG A 40 7.36 -6.78 -24.33
CA ARG A 40 6.87 -5.69 -23.45
C ARG A 40 5.49 -5.99 -22.86
N ALA A 41 4.57 -6.48 -23.69
CA ALA A 41 3.23 -6.86 -23.25
C ALA A 41 3.24 -8.03 -22.26
N GLN A 42 4.17 -8.98 -22.43
CA GLN A 42 4.35 -10.09 -21.49
C GLN A 42 4.91 -9.59 -20.15
N LYS A 43 5.93 -8.72 -20.17
CA LYS A 43 6.49 -8.12 -18.96
C LYS A 43 5.46 -7.33 -18.17
N GLU A 44 4.65 -6.49 -18.81
CA GLU A 44 3.61 -5.70 -18.14
C GLU A 44 2.55 -6.60 -17.48
N LYS A 45 2.17 -7.71 -18.14
CA LYS A 45 1.27 -8.70 -17.54
C LYS A 45 1.90 -9.39 -16.34
N ASP A 46 3.15 -9.82 -16.46
CA ASP A 46 3.87 -10.50 -15.38
C ASP A 46 4.08 -9.58 -14.17
N GLU A 47 4.39 -8.30 -14.41
CA GLU A 47 4.49 -7.26 -13.38
C GLU A 47 3.14 -7.04 -12.66
N ARG A 48 2.03 -6.99 -13.41
CA ARG A 48 0.69 -6.86 -12.82
C ARG A 48 0.32 -8.08 -11.96
N ILE A 49 0.61 -9.28 -12.45
CA ILE A 49 0.36 -10.54 -11.71
C ILE A 49 1.25 -10.61 -10.47
N ALA A 50 2.52 -10.22 -10.56
CA ALA A 50 3.44 -10.18 -9.42
C ALA A 50 2.96 -9.18 -8.36
N ALA A 51 2.57 -7.97 -8.75
CA ALA A 51 2.04 -6.96 -7.84
C ALA A 51 0.74 -7.41 -7.15
N GLU A 52 -0.14 -8.12 -7.87
CA GLU A 52 -1.35 -8.68 -7.28
C GLU A 52 -1.04 -9.80 -6.27
N LYS A 53 -0.13 -10.72 -6.61
CA LYS A 53 0.33 -11.78 -5.71
C LYS A 53 0.97 -11.21 -4.45
N GLU A 54 1.84 -10.21 -4.58
CA GLU A 54 2.48 -9.57 -3.45
C GLU A 54 1.43 -8.94 -2.50
N LYS A 55 0.44 -8.22 -3.05
CA LYS A 55 -0.66 -7.67 -2.26
C LYS A 55 -1.46 -8.75 -1.53
N GLN A 56 -1.76 -9.87 -2.20
CA GLN A 56 -2.47 -10.99 -1.59
C GLN A 56 -1.65 -11.64 -0.46
N GLU A 57 -0.34 -11.84 -0.67
CA GLU A 57 0.55 -12.38 0.35
C GLU A 57 0.68 -11.46 1.55
N GLN A 58 0.86 -10.15 1.33
CA GLN A 58 0.90 -9.16 2.40
C GLN A 58 -0.43 -9.14 3.18
N ALA A 59 -1.57 -9.20 2.48
CA ALA A 59 -2.88 -9.29 3.13
C ALA A 59 -3.02 -10.57 3.96
N ARG A 60 -2.52 -11.71 3.48
CA ARG A 60 -2.52 -12.98 4.21
C ARG A 60 -1.66 -12.87 5.48
N ARG A 61 -0.41 -12.40 5.36
CA ARG A 61 0.50 -12.21 6.50
C ARG A 61 -0.08 -11.27 7.55
N ARG A 62 -0.71 -10.16 7.14
CA ARG A 62 -1.37 -9.23 8.08
C ARG A 62 -2.57 -9.88 8.78
N ARG A 63 -3.36 -10.71 8.09
CA ARG A 63 -4.47 -11.45 8.71
C ARG A 63 -3.98 -12.47 9.73
N GLU A 64 -2.94 -13.24 9.39
CA GLU A 64 -2.31 -14.22 10.29
C GLU A 64 -1.73 -13.52 11.53
N ALA A 65 -1.00 -12.42 11.34
CA ALA A 65 -0.46 -11.62 12.44
C ALA A 65 -1.56 -11.07 13.37
N ARG A 66 -2.67 -10.57 12.80
CA ARG A 66 -3.83 -10.11 13.58
C ARG A 66 -4.51 -11.24 14.35
N ALA A 67 -4.66 -12.42 13.76
CA ALA A 67 -5.24 -13.57 14.45
C ALA A 67 -4.35 -14.02 15.62
N LYS A 68 -3.03 -14.07 15.41
CA LYS A 68 -2.06 -14.37 16.47
C LYS A 68 -2.10 -13.33 17.59
N LEU A 69 -2.20 -12.05 17.24
CA LEU A 69 -2.37 -10.97 18.21
C LEU A 69 -3.67 -11.14 19.02
N ALA A 70 -4.79 -11.46 18.36
CA ALA A 70 -6.06 -11.66 19.04
C ALA A 70 -5.99 -12.77 20.09
N ALA A 71 -5.42 -13.93 19.73
CA ALA A 71 -5.21 -15.03 20.67
C ALA A 71 -4.25 -14.68 21.82
N MET A 72 -3.25 -13.82 21.57
CA MET A 72 -2.31 -13.38 22.61
C MET A 72 -2.95 -12.47 23.67
N VAL A 73 -3.89 -11.62 23.23
CA VAL A 73 -4.56 -10.59 24.02
C VAL A 73 -5.83 -11.12 24.71
N GLU A 74 -6.39 -12.23 24.22
CA GLU A 74 -7.56 -12.88 24.81
C GLU A 74 -7.35 -13.14 26.32
N GLY A 75 -8.26 -12.61 27.15
CA GLY A 75 -8.20 -12.73 28.62
C GLY A 75 -7.19 -11.81 29.32
N LYS A 76 -6.45 -10.95 28.60
CA LYS A 76 -5.47 -10.00 29.16
C LYS A 76 -5.85 -8.54 28.96
N VAL A 77 -7.13 -8.31 28.68
CA VAL A 77 -7.69 -6.98 28.49
C VAL A 77 -8.07 -6.42 29.84
N LEU A 78 -7.58 -5.21 30.13
CA LEU A 78 -7.77 -4.51 31.41
C LEU A 78 -8.79 -3.38 31.32
N ASN A 79 -9.59 -3.30 30.25
CA ASN A 79 -10.65 -2.31 30.16
C ASN A 79 -11.65 -2.48 31.30
N ASP A 80 -11.91 -1.38 32.01
CA ASP A 80 -12.92 -1.33 33.07
C ASP A 80 -14.21 -0.71 32.50
N PRO A 81 -15.38 -1.36 32.65
CA PRO A 81 -16.66 -0.79 32.21
C PRO A 81 -17.08 0.47 33.00
N ASP A 82 -16.60 0.63 34.23
CA ASP A 82 -16.90 1.76 35.11
C ASP A 82 -15.86 2.90 34.96
N ALA A 83 -14.96 2.78 33.99
CA ALA A 83 -14.01 3.84 33.67
C ALA A 83 -14.69 5.08 33.07
N GLU A 84 -14.45 6.24 33.68
CA GLU A 84 -15.05 7.51 33.26
C GLU A 84 -14.03 8.50 32.69
N ILE A 85 -12.74 8.32 32.99
CA ILE A 85 -11.70 9.29 32.61
C ILE A 85 -11.27 9.05 31.17
N ALA A 86 -11.53 10.03 30.30
CA ALA A 86 -11.15 9.96 28.88
C ALA A 86 -9.68 10.35 28.67
N ARG A 87 -8.84 9.38 28.33
CA ARG A 87 -7.48 9.62 27.83
C ARG A 87 -7.48 9.70 26.31
N HIS A 88 -7.05 10.84 25.78
CA HIS A 88 -6.95 11.08 24.33
C HIS A 88 -5.59 10.67 23.80
N PHE A 89 -5.48 10.10 22.61
CA PHE A 89 -4.21 9.73 21.98
C PHE A 89 -4.34 9.79 20.46
N GLU A 90 -3.23 9.97 19.74
CA GLU A 90 -3.25 9.92 18.28
C GLU A 90 -3.09 8.48 17.77
N TYR A 91 -3.93 8.08 16.82
CA TYR A 91 -3.74 6.83 16.10
C TYR A 91 -4.29 6.92 14.67
N GLY A 92 -3.44 6.60 13.70
CA GLY A 92 -3.81 6.65 12.27
C GLY A 92 -4.16 8.05 11.78
N GLY A 93 -3.44 9.08 12.25
CA GLY A 93 -3.64 10.49 11.88
C GLY A 93 -4.90 11.12 12.44
N LYS A 94 -5.49 10.57 13.51
CA LYS A 94 -6.69 11.09 14.18
C LYS A 94 -6.55 10.99 15.68
N ILE A 95 -7.14 11.94 16.40
CA ILE A 95 -7.28 11.87 17.85
C ILE A 95 -8.38 10.86 18.20
N LYS A 96 -8.05 9.93 19.07
CA LYS A 96 -8.86 8.85 19.61
C LYS A 96 -8.92 8.98 21.12
N ARG A 97 -9.82 8.23 21.75
CA ARG A 97 -9.94 8.19 23.20
C ARG A 97 -10.17 6.78 23.70
N ILE A 98 -9.71 6.53 24.91
CA ILE A 98 -10.03 5.37 25.72
C ILE A 98 -10.49 5.85 27.10
N TYR A 99 -11.46 5.16 27.68
CA TYR A 99 -11.88 5.42 29.06
C TYR A 99 -11.04 4.53 29.98
N VAL A 100 -10.47 5.15 31.01
CA VAL A 100 -9.65 4.50 32.03
C VAL A 100 -10.08 4.93 33.42
N THR A 101 -9.80 4.10 34.42
CA THR A 101 -9.91 4.53 35.82
C THR A 101 -8.73 5.43 36.20
N GLU A 102 -8.81 6.09 37.36
CA GLU A 102 -7.72 6.93 37.83
C GLU A 102 -6.43 6.13 38.07
N ALA A 103 -6.55 4.91 38.61
CA ALA A 103 -5.41 4.01 38.80
C ALA A 103 -4.77 3.63 37.46
N GLN A 104 -5.58 3.22 36.48
CA GLN A 104 -5.12 2.89 35.14
C GLN A 104 -4.47 4.06 34.42
N LEU A 105 -4.98 5.29 34.60
CA LEU A 105 -4.37 6.48 34.02
C LEU A 105 -2.96 6.70 34.56
N ARG A 106 -2.75 6.51 35.87
CA ARG A 106 -1.42 6.63 36.49
C ARG A 106 -0.47 5.57 35.96
N GLU A 107 -0.90 4.31 35.87
CA GLU A 107 -0.10 3.22 35.33
C GLU A 107 0.22 3.39 33.84
N LEU A 108 -0.72 3.92 33.06
CA LEU A 108 -0.52 4.25 31.66
C LEU A 108 0.50 5.38 31.48
N ASN A 109 0.44 6.43 32.31
CA ASN A 109 1.43 7.51 32.27
C ASN A 109 2.81 7.05 32.74
N ALA A 110 2.87 6.06 33.64
CA ALA A 110 4.12 5.42 34.06
C ALA A 110 4.68 4.43 33.03
N GLY A 111 3.99 4.19 31.90
CA GLY A 111 4.38 3.23 30.88
C GLY A 111 4.16 1.76 31.26
N ALA A 112 3.49 1.49 32.39
CA ALA A 112 3.14 0.13 32.83
C ALA A 112 1.97 -0.45 32.03
N LEU A 113 1.06 0.42 31.54
CA LEU A 113 -0.03 0.05 30.64
C LEU A 113 0.14 0.71 29.26
N GLY A 114 -0.44 0.07 28.24
CA GLY A 114 -0.54 0.63 26.90
C GLY A 114 -1.86 0.28 26.22
N VAL A 115 -2.06 0.84 25.04
CA VAL A 115 -3.30 0.66 24.27
C VAL A 115 -3.00 -0.08 22.97
N LEU A 116 -3.77 -1.13 22.71
CA LEU A 116 -3.80 -1.85 21.44
C LEU A 116 -5.09 -1.54 20.67
N GLN A 117 -4.99 -1.47 19.34
CA GLN A 117 -6.13 -1.52 18.45
C GLN A 117 -6.31 -2.94 17.93
N LEU A 118 -7.46 -3.54 18.26
CA LEU A 118 -7.83 -4.85 17.75
C LEU A 118 -9.31 -4.88 17.40
N ASN A 119 -9.65 -5.40 16.22
CA ASN A 119 -11.03 -5.58 15.75
C ASN A 119 -11.88 -4.29 15.85
N GLY A 120 -11.26 -3.12 15.64
CA GLY A 120 -11.93 -1.82 15.70
C GLY A 120 -12.19 -1.30 17.12
N ARG A 121 -11.64 -1.95 18.15
CA ARG A 121 -11.72 -1.52 19.55
C ARG A 121 -10.34 -1.16 20.08
N TYR A 122 -10.32 -0.30 21.11
CA TYR A 122 -9.12 0.03 21.86
C TYR A 122 -9.11 -0.75 23.16
N LEU A 123 -8.05 -1.53 23.35
CA LEU A 123 -7.87 -2.43 24.47
C LEU A 123 -6.71 -1.94 25.34
N LEU A 124 -6.94 -1.84 26.64
CA LEU A 124 -5.92 -1.56 27.63
C LEU A 124 -5.23 -2.88 28.01
N VAL A 125 -3.90 -2.91 27.98
CA VAL A 125 -3.10 -4.11 28.30
C VAL A 125 -1.83 -3.74 29.04
N ASP A 126 -1.23 -4.69 29.74
CA ASP A 126 0.08 -4.53 30.38
C ASP A 126 1.20 -4.32 29.36
N ALA A 127 2.26 -3.64 29.79
CA ALA A 127 3.47 -3.40 29.00
C ALA A 127 4.09 -4.67 28.42
N GLY A 128 4.05 -5.80 29.15
CA GLY A 128 4.54 -7.08 28.66
C GLY A 128 3.74 -7.62 27.47
N VAL A 129 2.40 -7.50 27.51
CA VAL A 129 1.52 -7.87 26.40
C VAL A 129 1.70 -6.91 25.23
N LEU A 130 1.85 -5.62 25.52
CA LEU A 130 2.12 -4.58 24.52
C LEU A 130 3.42 -4.86 23.75
N ALA A 131 4.50 -5.21 24.45
CA ALA A 131 5.78 -5.57 23.84
C ALA A 131 5.69 -6.82 22.97
N GLY A 132 4.94 -7.85 23.41
CA GLY A 132 4.66 -9.03 22.60
C GLY A 132 3.83 -8.71 21.36
N ALA A 133 2.83 -7.85 21.50
CA ALA A 133 2.00 -7.38 20.40
C ALA A 133 2.80 -6.59 19.37
N GLU A 134 3.71 -5.73 19.82
CA GLU A 134 4.63 -4.95 18.98
C GLU A 134 5.49 -5.87 18.09
N GLN A 135 5.98 -6.99 18.61
CA GLN A 135 6.76 -7.97 17.84
C GLN A 135 5.93 -8.73 16.81
N VAL A 136 4.65 -8.97 17.08
CA VAL A 136 3.76 -9.75 16.21
C VAL A 136 3.11 -8.89 15.13
N PHE A 137 2.57 -7.73 15.53
CA PHE A 137 1.85 -6.83 14.65
C PHE A 137 1.97 -5.39 15.16
N PRO A 138 3.09 -4.69 14.83
CA PRO A 138 3.40 -3.35 15.34
C PRO A 138 2.29 -2.33 15.08
N GLU A 139 1.60 -2.44 13.94
CA GLU A 139 0.52 -1.53 13.56
C GLU A 139 -0.67 -1.53 14.53
N ALA A 140 -0.83 -2.56 15.35
CA ALA A 140 -1.87 -2.60 16.37
C ALA A 140 -1.50 -1.85 17.65
N VAL A 141 -0.24 -1.47 17.85
CA VAL A 141 0.13 -0.63 19.00
C VAL A 141 -0.43 0.77 18.78
N ALA A 142 -1.39 1.15 19.61
CA ALA A 142 -2.09 2.43 19.49
C ALA A 142 -1.52 3.50 20.41
N LEU A 143 -1.07 3.11 21.61
CA LEU A 143 -0.37 3.99 22.53
C LEU A 143 0.64 3.17 23.34
N LYS A 144 1.88 3.65 23.36
CA LYS A 144 2.96 3.19 24.24
C LYS A 144 3.60 4.44 24.84
N VAL A 145 3.57 4.55 26.16
CA VAL A 145 4.19 5.66 26.88
C VAL A 145 5.59 5.21 27.29
N ASP A 146 6.59 5.98 26.90
CA ASP A 146 7.95 5.83 27.39
C ASP A 146 8.16 6.87 28.50
N PRO A 147 8.27 6.46 29.78
CA PRO A 147 8.41 7.39 30.89
C PRO A 147 9.77 8.10 30.92
N ASP A 148 10.78 7.54 30.25
CA ASP A 148 12.14 8.10 30.17
C ASP A 148 12.37 8.90 28.89
N ALA A 149 11.37 8.95 27.99
CA ALA A 149 11.46 9.77 26.80
C ALA A 149 11.57 11.25 27.21
N PRO A 150 12.55 12.00 26.67
CA PRO A 150 12.58 13.45 26.86
C PRO A 150 11.25 14.01 26.37
N ALA A 151 10.65 14.92 27.15
CA ALA A 151 9.44 15.62 26.73
C ALA A 151 9.67 16.14 25.32
N ALA A 152 8.93 15.61 24.35
CA ALA A 152 9.05 16.03 22.97
C ALA A 152 8.86 17.55 22.95
N ASP A 153 9.80 18.28 22.33
CA ASP A 153 9.69 19.72 22.13
C ASP A 153 8.33 20.00 21.50
N ASP A 154 7.39 20.41 22.35
CA ASP A 154 6.05 20.78 21.91
C ASP A 154 6.21 22.08 21.12
N PRO A 155 5.88 22.12 19.82
CA PRO A 155 5.92 23.35 19.04
C PRO A 155 4.96 24.45 19.58
N TYR A 156 4.10 24.13 20.56
CA TYR A 156 3.27 25.07 21.31
C TYR A 156 3.84 25.47 22.69
N SER A 157 4.99 24.94 23.12
CA SER A 157 5.71 25.40 24.31
C SER A 157 6.54 26.66 24.03
N ASP A 158 5.94 27.65 23.37
CA ASP A 158 6.53 28.99 23.27
C ASP A 158 6.49 29.63 24.68
N PRO A 159 7.63 30.07 25.23
CA PRO A 159 7.70 30.75 26.54
C PRO A 159 6.75 31.95 26.66
N LYS A 160 6.26 32.49 25.54
CA LYS A 160 5.27 33.56 25.50
C LYS A 160 3.86 33.16 25.99
N TYR A 161 3.54 31.87 26.04
CA TYR A 161 2.25 31.34 26.52
C TYR A 161 2.34 30.60 27.85
N GLN A 162 3.47 30.70 28.58
CA GLN A 162 3.49 30.31 29.99
C GLN A 162 2.47 31.18 30.74
N VAL A 163 1.42 30.55 31.25
CA VAL A 163 0.41 31.20 32.10
C VAL A 163 1.12 31.70 33.35
N PRO A 164 1.12 33.02 33.65
CA PRO A 164 1.67 33.54 34.88
C PRO A 164 0.89 32.98 36.08
N ASP A 165 1.62 32.64 37.14
CA ASP A 165 1.15 31.92 38.33
C ASP A 165 0.16 32.70 39.23
N ASP A 166 -0.51 33.73 38.70
CA ASP A 166 -1.34 34.66 39.48
C ASP A 166 -2.80 34.72 38.99
N LEU A 167 -3.33 33.58 38.52
CA LEU A 167 -4.77 33.39 38.34
C LEU A 167 -5.37 32.78 39.59
N VAL A 168 -5.56 33.61 40.60
CA VAL A 168 -6.46 33.31 41.72
C VAL A 168 -7.89 33.58 41.23
N TRP A 169 -8.74 32.55 41.22
CA TRP A 169 -10.20 32.71 41.18
C TRP A 169 -10.77 32.52 42.58
#